data_AF-A0A5C6G0Y0-F1
#
_entry.id   AF-A0A5C6G0Y0-F1
#
_cell.length_a   1.000
_cell.length_b   1.000
_cell.length_c   1.000
_cell.angle_alpha   90.00
_cell.angle_beta   90.00
_cell.angle_gamma   90.00
#
_symmetry.space_group_name_H-M   'P 1'
#
loop_
_entity.id
_entity.type
_entity.pdbx_description
1 polymer ?
#
loop_
_entity_poly.entity_id
_entity_poly.type
_entity_poly.pdbx_seq_one_letter_code
_entity_poly.pdbx_strand_id
1 'polypeptide(L)'
;MRVLVFAPPQNYQLISTEKLSRPLRMMPHLVANFLRTSSGNISHIKKSAISRSRNGSRNGSLSPSPYASDSEDHASQSVKMPELGDALKKHRLSLHFGRSSRHDGGGSHLASSTGGHVPAAMDWSIESPPIVFYGSPEESTGALVSGLMYVDVDVNQDVVEVDSFSASLSMHTTQKKPFQSHCADCQTRITELKSWQFLAQPTSLRRGRHQFPFSVLLDGSLPASMDSPLVSISYHFKAEAVAVRTPASTSCVPIKFERTLHVKRSLPEPLYPHHSVRVFPPTNIKASAHYTAVIHPSGSNKVTLKLDGLMTHNEKVKTVDLWKLKKVTWKLEETVKTTSPACDKHVPAPNNGDDDGEAKRGVARVETRLLGEKQLHDGWKSDYTGNDGTVDLEFDYLVNHFRPNAREPRYACGLKARDGTEVTHALHIELIVSKEFAPEGKPHLAAQTGTGRILRMHFAVSLTEYPGLGVSWDNEAPPVYQDVPPSPPGYPTEPPIEYSDLEELDAQRTGSTPGSRRPSAS
;
A
#
# COMPACT_ATOMS: atom_id res chain seq x y z
N MET A 1 -19.39 -57.09 -37.51
CA MET A 1 -20.63 -57.02 -38.31
C MET A 1 -21.84 -56.93 -37.37
N ARG A 2 -22.26 -55.72 -36.99
CA ARG A 2 -23.63 -55.37 -36.61
C ARG A 2 -23.71 -53.86 -36.43
N VAL A 3 -24.64 -53.25 -37.15
CA VAL A 3 -24.95 -51.83 -37.13
C VAL A 3 -25.96 -51.57 -36.01
N LEU A 4 -25.81 -50.48 -35.26
CA LEU A 4 -26.89 -49.91 -34.46
C LEU A 4 -27.02 -48.41 -34.78
N VAL A 5 -28.25 -48.01 -35.07
CA VAL A 5 -28.64 -46.70 -35.62
C VAL A 5 -29.29 -45.86 -34.52
N PHE A 6 -29.02 -44.55 -34.55
CA PHE A 6 -29.71 -43.54 -33.75
C PHE A 6 -31.18 -43.35 -34.17
N ALA A 7 -32.10 -43.26 -33.21
CA ALA A 7 -33.24 -42.32 -33.23
C ALA A 7 -33.95 -42.27 -31.85
N PRO A 8 -34.58 -41.14 -31.44
CA PRO A 8 -35.11 -40.93 -30.09
C PRO A 8 -36.66 -40.94 -30.01
N PRO A 9 -37.25 -40.86 -28.81
CA PRO A 9 -38.60 -40.35 -28.63
C PRO A 9 -38.59 -38.84 -28.34
N GLN A 10 -39.41 -38.09 -29.08
CA GLN A 10 -39.70 -36.68 -28.83
C GLN A 10 -40.75 -36.54 -27.72
N ASN A 11 -40.78 -35.39 -27.04
CA ASN A 11 -42.06 -34.76 -26.72
C ASN A 11 -41.93 -33.23 -26.73
N TYR A 12 -42.77 -32.59 -27.55
CA TYR A 12 -42.77 -31.16 -27.78
C TYR A 12 -43.88 -30.48 -26.97
N GLN A 13 -43.60 -29.29 -26.42
CA GLN A 13 -44.55 -28.17 -26.54
C GLN A 13 -43.80 -26.92 -27.00
N LEU A 14 -44.38 -26.24 -28.00
CA LEU A 14 -43.90 -25.00 -28.62
C LEU A 14 -44.63 -23.77 -28.03
N ILE A 15 -44.21 -22.60 -28.55
CA ILE A 15 -44.81 -21.23 -28.46
C ILE A 15 -44.25 -20.43 -27.28
N SER A 16 -43.63 -19.24 -27.46
CA SER A 16 -43.39 -18.45 -28.68
C SER A 16 -42.01 -17.77 -28.71
N THR A 17 -41.59 -17.27 -29.88
CA THR A 17 -40.51 -16.29 -30.05
C THR A 17 -41.09 -14.90 -30.27
N GLU A 18 -40.74 -13.91 -29.44
CA GLU A 18 -40.87 -12.49 -29.81
C GLU A 18 -39.55 -11.76 -29.60
N LYS A 19 -39.17 -11.00 -30.63
CA LYS A 19 -38.04 -10.07 -30.62
C LYS A 19 -38.48 -8.77 -29.96
N LEU A 20 -37.78 -8.30 -28.94
CA LEU A 20 -37.77 -6.88 -28.61
C LEU A 20 -36.34 -6.35 -28.55
N SER A 21 -35.98 -5.57 -29.56
CA SER A 21 -34.87 -4.63 -29.49
C SER A 21 -35.29 -3.41 -28.66
N ARG A 22 -34.47 -3.01 -27.68
CA ARG A 22 -34.42 -1.67 -27.06
C ARG A 22 -33.11 -1.52 -26.26
N PRO A 23 -32.68 -0.27 -25.98
CA PRO A 23 -31.35 0.14 -26.42
C PRO A 23 -30.25 0.03 -25.36
N LEU A 24 -29.00 0.10 -25.85
CA LEU A 24 -27.81 0.42 -25.04
C LEU A 24 -28.06 1.69 -24.23
N ARG A 25 -28.18 1.53 -22.91
CA ARG A 25 -28.30 2.64 -21.97
C ARG A 25 -26.88 3.08 -21.60
N MET A 26 -26.33 4.06 -22.32
CA MET A 26 -25.10 4.71 -21.89
C MET A 26 -25.31 5.28 -20.48
N MET A 27 -24.52 4.83 -19.52
CA MET A 27 -24.39 5.50 -18.23
C MET A 27 -23.39 6.65 -18.41
N PRO A 28 -23.71 7.88 -18.00
CA PRO A 28 -22.78 8.98 -18.09
C PRO A 28 -21.64 8.76 -17.10
N HIS A 29 -20.40 8.71 -17.59
CA HIS A 29 -19.22 8.81 -16.73
C HIS A 29 -19.23 10.19 -16.07
N LEU A 30 -19.26 10.21 -14.73
CA LEU A 30 -19.16 11.44 -13.95
C LEU A 30 -17.73 11.99 -14.03
N VAL A 31 -17.49 12.87 -14.99
CA VAL A 31 -16.27 13.69 -15.04
C VAL A 31 -16.26 14.58 -13.80
N ALA A 32 -15.32 14.32 -12.89
CA ALA A 32 -15.08 15.18 -11.74
C ALA A 32 -14.43 16.50 -12.21
N ASN A 33 -15.26 17.50 -12.55
CA ASN A 33 -14.82 18.84 -12.95
C ASN A 33 -14.10 19.58 -11.81
N PHE A 34 -12.81 19.33 -11.63
CA PHE A 34 -11.91 20.16 -10.83
C PHE A 34 -11.33 21.32 -11.65
N LEU A 35 -12.21 22.18 -12.18
CA LEU A 35 -11.79 23.46 -12.72
C LEU A 35 -11.44 24.41 -11.58
N ARG A 36 -10.13 24.51 -11.28
CA ARG A 36 -9.58 25.62 -10.48
C ARG A 36 -9.65 26.92 -11.30
N THR A 37 -10.73 27.68 -11.15
CA THR A 37 -10.86 29.04 -11.71
C THR A 37 -9.99 30.04 -10.94
N SER A 38 -8.71 30.13 -11.32
CA SER A 38 -7.79 31.15 -10.82
C SER A 38 -7.89 32.47 -11.60
N SER A 39 -8.95 33.24 -11.40
CA SER A 39 -9.01 34.68 -11.76
C SER A 39 -10.28 35.38 -11.26
N GLY A 40 -10.25 35.84 -10.00
CA GLY A 40 -11.26 36.75 -9.44
C GLY A 40 -10.62 38.08 -9.04
N ASN A 41 -10.92 39.16 -9.76
CA ASN A 41 -10.45 40.50 -9.42
C ASN A 41 -11.04 40.96 -8.09
N ILE A 42 -10.18 41.31 -7.12
CA ILE A 42 -10.54 42.16 -5.98
C ILE A 42 -9.64 43.40 -6.01
N SER A 43 -10.13 44.43 -6.70
CA SER A 43 -9.72 45.80 -6.44
C SER A 43 -10.43 46.32 -5.18
N HIS A 44 -9.81 47.29 -4.49
CA HIS A 44 -10.33 48.00 -3.31
C HIS A 44 -10.33 47.22 -1.97
N ILE A 45 -9.18 47.27 -1.28
CA ILE A 45 -9.05 48.05 -0.03
C ILE A 45 -7.68 48.76 -0.07
N LYS A 46 -7.63 50.01 0.39
CA LYS A 46 -6.51 50.94 0.18
C LYS A 46 -5.95 51.39 1.52
N LYS A 47 -4.61 51.50 1.62
CA LYS A 47 -3.82 52.08 2.73
C LYS A 47 -3.76 51.21 4.00
N SER A 48 -2.67 51.13 4.76
CA SER A 48 -1.38 51.86 4.75
C SER A 48 -0.26 50.87 5.18
N ALA A 49 0.93 50.82 4.55
CA ALA A 49 2.11 51.67 4.83
C ALA A 49 2.61 51.51 6.30
N ILE A 50 3.89 51.30 6.66
CA ILE A 50 5.22 51.44 6.01
C ILE A 50 6.21 50.63 6.91
N SER A 51 6.95 49.61 6.44
CA SER A 51 8.25 49.60 5.73
C SER A 51 9.47 49.26 6.62
N ARG A 52 10.44 48.51 6.05
CA ARG A 52 11.88 48.43 6.43
C ARG A 52 12.22 47.71 7.77
N SER A 53 13.36 47.02 7.94
CA SER A 53 14.39 46.50 7.00
C SER A 53 15.45 45.65 7.73
N ARG A 54 16.04 44.67 7.01
CA ARG A 54 17.46 44.20 7.08
C ARG A 54 18.10 43.68 8.39
N ASN A 55 18.90 42.61 8.19
CA ASN A 55 20.03 42.11 9.02
C ASN A 55 19.68 41.61 10.44
N GLY A 56 20.45 40.70 11.07
CA GLY A 56 21.59 39.92 10.60
C GLY A 56 22.40 39.28 11.75
N SER A 57 22.95 38.09 11.51
CA SER A 57 24.04 37.39 12.25
C SER A 57 23.89 36.98 13.74
N ARG A 58 24.10 35.67 13.97
CA ARG A 58 25.06 35.01 14.89
C ARG A 58 25.11 35.32 16.41
N ASN A 59 25.33 34.20 17.14
CA ASN A 59 25.77 34.06 18.53
C ASN A 59 24.75 34.55 19.60
N GLY A 60 24.66 33.98 20.80
CA GLY A 60 25.33 32.80 21.37
C GLY A 60 25.44 32.91 22.90
N SER A 61 25.50 31.77 23.59
CA SER A 61 25.93 31.58 24.99
C SER A 61 24.97 31.94 26.16
N LEU A 62 24.84 30.94 27.05
CA LEU A 62 24.80 30.97 28.53
C LEU A 62 23.54 31.38 29.35
N SER A 63 23.21 30.43 30.23
CA SER A 63 22.46 30.40 31.51
C SER A 63 22.78 31.54 32.52
N PRO A 64 22.02 31.78 33.64
CA PRO A 64 21.32 30.76 34.46
C PRO A 64 19.97 31.14 35.17
N SER A 65 19.45 30.16 35.93
CA SER A 65 18.39 30.24 36.96
C SER A 65 18.82 31.11 38.17
N PRO A 66 17.92 31.72 38.99
CA PRO A 66 17.36 31.01 40.17
C PRO A 66 15.95 31.46 40.66
N TYR A 67 15.28 30.60 41.46
CA TYR A 67 14.40 30.86 42.64
C TYR A 67 13.55 29.58 42.90
N ALA A 68 13.22 29.11 44.10
CA ALA A 68 13.88 28.86 45.40
C ALA A 68 12.78 28.35 46.36
N SER A 69 13.10 27.36 47.23
CA SER A 69 12.29 26.86 48.39
C SER A 69 10.85 26.33 48.14
N ASP A 70 10.25 25.49 48.99
CA ASP A 70 10.68 24.97 50.31
C ASP A 70 10.24 23.50 50.59
N SER A 71 10.82 23.01 51.69
CA SER A 71 10.68 21.81 52.55
C SER A 71 9.24 21.35 52.95
N GLU A 72 8.95 20.26 53.68
CA GLU A 72 9.63 19.53 54.79
C GLU A 72 9.45 17.98 54.81
N ASP A 73 10.13 17.33 55.77
CA ASP A 73 10.33 15.89 55.99
C ASP A 73 9.19 15.09 56.66
N HIS A 74 9.20 13.76 56.49
CA HIS A 74 9.05 12.83 57.62
C HIS A 74 9.72 11.46 57.35
N ALA A 75 10.50 10.97 58.31
CA ALA A 75 11.17 9.64 58.31
C ALA A 75 10.18 8.50 58.71
N SER A 76 10.49 7.19 58.75
CA SER A 76 11.74 6.43 58.74
C SER A 76 11.44 4.92 58.51
N GLN A 77 12.36 4.17 57.88
CA GLN A 77 12.88 2.88 58.41
C GLN A 77 13.86 2.23 57.42
N SER A 78 14.97 1.71 57.95
CA SER A 78 16.06 1.09 57.19
C SER A 78 16.29 -0.36 57.62
N VAL A 79 16.72 -1.20 56.67
CA VAL A 79 17.40 -2.47 56.96
C VAL A 79 18.68 -2.50 56.10
N LYS A 80 19.76 -3.07 56.64
CA LYS A 80 21.15 -2.77 56.26
C LYS A 80 21.95 -4.04 55.95
N MET A 81 22.92 -3.92 55.04
CA MET A 81 24.15 -4.75 54.92
C MET A 81 24.01 -6.22 54.43
N PRO A 82 25.11 -6.89 53.99
CA PRO A 82 26.49 -6.42 53.88
C PRO A 82 27.17 -6.56 52.50
N GLU A 83 28.24 -5.78 52.34
CA GLU A 83 29.30 -5.90 51.34
C GLU A 83 30.55 -6.54 52.01
N LEU A 84 31.20 -7.52 51.37
CA LEU A 84 32.63 -7.83 51.57
C LEU A 84 33.17 -8.70 50.43
N GLY A 85 34.43 -8.48 50.03
CA GLY A 85 35.05 -9.13 48.87
C GLY A 85 36.16 -10.15 49.16
N ASP A 86 36.80 -10.56 48.05
CA ASP A 86 38.08 -11.27 47.90
C ASP A 86 38.34 -12.63 48.59
N ALA A 87 38.31 -13.69 47.77
CA ALA A 87 39.08 -14.92 47.96
C ALA A 87 39.49 -15.61 46.64
N LEU A 88 40.53 -15.03 46.01
CA LEU A 88 41.50 -15.62 45.07
C LEU A 88 41.52 -17.16 44.86
N LYS A 89 41.55 -17.56 43.57
CA LYS A 89 42.55 -18.41 42.84
C LYS A 89 42.06 -19.66 42.07
N LYS A 90 42.50 -19.67 40.80
CA LYS A 90 42.76 -20.82 39.90
C LYS A 90 41.55 -21.64 39.40
N HIS A 91 41.23 -21.47 38.12
CA HIS A 91 41.78 -22.36 37.08
C HIS A 91 41.86 -21.64 35.72
N ARG A 92 42.99 -21.77 35.02
CA ARG A 92 43.14 -21.36 33.61
C ARG A 92 42.53 -22.43 32.72
N LEU A 93 41.68 -22.06 31.76
CA LEU A 93 41.81 -22.52 30.38
C LEU A 93 41.35 -21.40 29.43
N SER A 94 42.14 -21.16 28.40
CA SER A 94 41.97 -20.14 27.38
C SER A 94 41.17 -20.68 26.19
N LEU A 95 40.28 -19.87 25.61
CA LEU A 95 40.21 -19.67 24.16
C LEU A 95 39.65 -18.28 23.82
N HIS A 96 40.17 -17.72 22.74
CA HIS A 96 39.83 -16.43 22.10
C HIS A 96 38.87 -16.69 20.91
N PHE A 97 38.15 -15.75 20.26
CA PHE A 97 37.82 -14.33 20.43
C PHE A 97 36.50 -14.09 19.62
N GLY A 98 35.69 -13.06 19.89
CA GLY A 98 34.45 -12.85 19.10
C GLY A 98 33.55 -11.67 19.47
N ARG A 99 34.08 -10.43 19.45
CA ARG A 99 33.31 -9.16 19.57
C ARG A 99 33.98 -8.13 18.65
N SER A 100 33.31 -7.56 17.64
CA SER A 100 32.34 -6.45 17.67
C SER A 100 32.95 -5.04 17.80
N SER A 101 33.21 -4.39 16.66
CA SER A 101 33.04 -2.94 16.39
C SER A 101 33.00 -2.80 14.84
N ARG A 102 32.36 -1.85 14.13
CA ARG A 102 32.03 -0.43 14.35
C ARG A 102 33.22 0.48 14.62
N HIS A 103 33.75 1.09 13.55
CA HIS A 103 34.25 2.47 13.61
C HIS A 103 34.11 3.18 12.25
N ASP A 104 34.00 4.51 12.32
CA ASP A 104 34.00 5.45 11.22
C ASP A 104 35.39 5.65 10.58
N GLY A 105 35.36 6.19 9.35
CA GLY A 105 36.29 7.16 8.75
C GLY A 105 37.77 7.18 9.14
N GLY A 106 38.64 6.90 8.16
CA GLY A 106 40.09 7.17 8.22
C GLY A 106 40.81 6.39 7.12
N GLY A 107 41.57 7.07 6.26
CA GLY A 107 42.14 6.46 5.05
C GLY A 107 43.55 5.90 5.20
N SER A 108 44.14 5.61 4.03
CA SER A 108 45.52 5.14 3.75
C SER A 108 45.78 3.62 3.83
N HIS A 109 46.05 3.09 2.64
CA HIS A 109 46.91 1.96 2.25
C HIS A 109 47.41 0.97 3.31
N LEU A 110 47.09 -0.30 3.09
CA LEU A 110 48.03 -1.43 3.20
C LEU A 110 47.65 -2.48 2.15
N ALA A 111 48.63 -2.93 1.36
CA ALA A 111 48.45 -3.86 0.24
C ALA A 111 48.97 -5.27 0.56
N SER A 112 48.76 -6.21 -0.38
CA SER A 112 49.21 -7.61 -0.38
C SER A 112 48.27 -8.59 0.35
N SER A 113 47.81 -9.72 -0.24
CA SER A 113 48.06 -10.28 -1.59
C SER A 113 46.94 -11.25 -2.03
N THR A 114 46.99 -11.68 -3.30
CA THR A 114 46.07 -12.61 -4.01
C THR A 114 44.65 -12.08 -4.35
N GLY A 115 44.47 -10.77 -4.50
CA GLY A 115 43.28 -10.18 -5.11
C GLY A 115 43.50 -9.82 -6.58
N GLY A 116 42.77 -10.44 -7.50
CA GLY A 116 42.69 -9.95 -8.89
C GLY A 116 41.88 -8.66 -8.94
N HIS A 117 42.43 -7.59 -9.53
CA HIS A 117 41.71 -6.32 -9.66
C HIS A 117 40.48 -6.52 -10.56
N VAL A 118 39.29 -6.13 -10.07
CA VAL A 118 38.07 -6.13 -10.88
C VAL A 118 38.15 -4.95 -11.85
N PRO A 119 37.99 -5.14 -13.17
CA PRO A 119 38.29 -4.10 -14.16
C PRO A 119 37.29 -2.92 -14.17
N ALA A 120 36.05 -3.17 -13.76
CA ALA A 120 35.02 -2.14 -13.63
C ALA A 120 34.02 -2.49 -12.51
N ALA A 121 33.35 -1.47 -11.97
CA ALA A 121 32.25 -1.61 -11.01
C ALA A 121 30.90 -1.31 -11.67
N MET A 122 29.81 -1.76 -11.04
CA MET A 122 28.44 -1.44 -11.45
C MET A 122 27.66 -0.74 -10.35
N ASP A 123 26.86 0.23 -10.76
CA ASP A 123 25.90 0.94 -9.90
C ASP A 123 24.62 1.25 -10.71
N TRP A 124 23.58 1.77 -10.05
CA TRP A 124 22.35 2.21 -10.73
C TRP A 124 21.75 3.47 -10.10
N SER A 125 20.87 4.13 -10.84
CA SER A 125 19.90 5.07 -10.30
C SER A 125 18.50 4.68 -10.75
N ILE A 126 17.50 4.89 -9.88
CA ILE A 126 16.09 4.86 -10.25
C ILE A 126 15.64 6.32 -10.36
N GLU A 127 15.03 6.66 -11.48
CA GLU A 127 14.53 8.00 -11.81
C GLU A 127 13.00 8.06 -11.77
N SER A 128 12.32 6.91 -11.89
CA SER A 128 10.87 6.82 -11.74
C SER A 128 10.41 7.09 -10.30
N PRO A 129 9.14 7.53 -10.10
CA PRO A 129 8.50 7.55 -8.78
C PRO A 129 8.51 6.18 -8.06
N PRO A 130 8.16 6.13 -6.76
CA PRO A 130 7.98 4.88 -6.03
C PRO A 130 7.00 3.95 -6.75
N ILE A 131 7.34 2.66 -6.83
CA ILE A 131 6.60 1.67 -7.63
C ILE A 131 5.31 1.28 -6.88
N VAL A 132 4.21 1.97 -7.18
CA VAL A 132 2.90 1.77 -6.54
C VAL A 132 1.85 1.45 -7.61
N PHE A 133 1.22 0.29 -7.47
CA PHE A 133 -0.02 -0.02 -8.20
C PHE A 133 -1.21 0.63 -7.51
N TYR A 134 -1.92 1.52 -8.20
CA TYR A 134 -3.13 2.17 -7.70
C TYR A 134 -4.37 1.36 -8.10
N GLY A 135 -5.26 1.07 -7.14
CA GLY A 135 -6.48 0.29 -7.37
C GLY A 135 -6.32 -1.23 -7.25
N SER A 136 -7.40 -1.95 -7.52
CA SER A 136 -7.40 -3.42 -7.57
C SER A 136 -6.51 -3.97 -8.71
N PRO A 137 -6.15 -5.26 -8.69
CA PRO A 137 -5.42 -5.89 -9.80
C PRO A 137 -6.11 -5.78 -11.18
N GLU A 138 -7.43 -5.59 -11.19
CA GLU A 138 -8.26 -5.45 -12.38
C GLU A 138 -8.39 -3.99 -12.88
N GLU A 139 -8.28 -3.01 -11.98
CA GLU A 139 -8.39 -1.57 -12.30
C GLU A 139 -7.03 -0.89 -12.51
N SER A 140 -5.96 -1.46 -11.97
CA SER A 140 -4.63 -0.84 -11.99
C SER A 140 -3.97 -0.98 -13.35
N THR A 141 -3.49 0.13 -13.91
CA THR A 141 -2.77 0.14 -15.19
C THR A 141 -1.27 -0.10 -15.08
N GLY A 142 -0.75 -0.13 -13.86
CA GLY A 142 0.65 -0.48 -13.58
C GLY A 142 1.46 0.62 -12.91
N ALA A 143 2.78 0.44 -12.97
CA ALA A 143 3.75 1.40 -12.47
C ALA A 143 5.00 1.40 -13.36
N LEU A 144 5.45 2.59 -13.77
CA LEU A 144 6.68 2.74 -14.55
C LEU A 144 7.89 2.52 -13.63
N VAL A 145 8.84 1.73 -14.12
CA VAL A 145 10.20 1.62 -13.56
C VAL A 145 11.16 2.14 -14.61
N SER A 146 11.89 3.22 -14.30
CA SER A 146 12.91 3.78 -15.19
C SER A 146 14.15 4.22 -14.41
N GLY A 147 15.30 4.13 -15.05
CA GLY A 147 16.58 4.45 -14.43
C GLY A 147 17.77 4.29 -15.34
N LEU A 148 18.96 4.53 -14.78
CA LEU A 148 20.23 4.39 -15.47
C LEU A 148 21.07 3.31 -14.78
N MET A 149 21.56 2.35 -15.57
CA MET A 149 22.67 1.50 -15.15
C MET A 149 23.99 2.21 -15.42
N TYR A 150 24.95 2.05 -14.51
CA TYR A 150 26.27 2.62 -14.61
C TYR A 150 27.34 1.53 -14.63
N VAL A 151 28.34 1.71 -15.51
CA VAL A 151 29.58 0.94 -15.51
C VAL A 151 30.73 1.91 -15.29
N ASP A 152 31.39 1.82 -14.14
CA ASP A 152 32.51 2.64 -13.74
C ASP A 152 33.82 1.88 -14.03
N VAL A 153 34.54 2.26 -15.08
CA VAL A 153 35.85 1.68 -15.43
C VAL A 153 36.93 2.26 -14.52
N ASP A 154 37.72 1.39 -13.88
CA ASP A 154 38.72 1.76 -12.87
C ASP A 154 39.77 2.74 -13.40
N VAL A 155 40.26 3.63 -12.52
CA VAL A 155 41.22 4.69 -12.87
C VAL A 155 42.55 4.13 -13.38
N ASN A 156 42.88 2.91 -12.97
CA ASN A 156 44.09 2.18 -13.35
C ASN A 156 43.99 1.47 -14.71
N GLN A 157 42.85 1.54 -15.40
CA GLN A 157 42.64 0.94 -16.72
C GLN A 157 42.13 1.98 -17.71
N ASP A 158 42.86 2.18 -18.81
CA ASP A 158 42.46 3.15 -19.84
C ASP A 158 41.25 2.68 -20.67
N VAL A 159 41.14 1.35 -20.89
CA VAL A 159 40.07 0.71 -21.67
C VAL A 159 39.77 -0.69 -21.09
N VAL A 160 38.49 -1.03 -21.00
CA VAL A 160 37.98 -2.37 -20.71
C VAL A 160 37.14 -2.84 -21.89
N GLU A 161 37.48 -3.99 -22.47
CA GLU A 161 36.65 -4.67 -23.46
C GLU A 161 35.49 -5.38 -22.77
N VAL A 162 34.25 -5.01 -23.11
CA VAL A 162 33.03 -5.66 -22.62
C VAL A 162 32.39 -6.41 -23.77
N ASP A 163 32.45 -7.74 -23.73
CA ASP A 163 31.92 -8.66 -24.75
C ASP A 163 30.39 -8.56 -24.88
N SER A 164 29.71 -8.51 -23.73
CA SER A 164 28.27 -8.34 -23.64
C SER A 164 27.87 -7.65 -22.33
N PHE A 165 26.76 -6.91 -22.36
CA PHE A 165 26.14 -6.34 -21.15
C PHE A 165 24.62 -6.45 -21.25
N SER A 166 24.01 -7.14 -20.29
CA SER A 166 22.57 -7.34 -20.23
C SER A 166 22.02 -7.13 -18.82
N ALA A 167 20.71 -6.92 -18.73
CA ALA A 167 19.98 -6.89 -17.48
C ALA A 167 18.61 -7.57 -17.61
N SER A 168 18.07 -8.01 -16.48
CA SER A 168 16.73 -8.57 -16.38
C SER A 168 16.03 -8.13 -15.10
N LEU A 169 14.70 -7.99 -15.19
CA LEU A 169 13.81 -7.78 -14.06
C LEU A 169 12.92 -9.01 -13.94
N SER A 170 12.92 -9.61 -12.75
CA SER A 170 12.21 -10.86 -12.46
C SER A 170 11.42 -10.79 -11.17
N MET A 171 10.22 -11.38 -11.15
CA MET A 171 9.42 -11.62 -9.95
C MET A 171 9.73 -13.00 -9.39
N HIS A 172 10.01 -13.08 -8.09
CA HIS A 172 10.35 -14.30 -7.37
C HIS A 172 9.24 -14.58 -6.35
N THR A 173 8.46 -15.63 -6.60
CA THR A 173 7.44 -16.13 -5.67
C THR A 173 8.02 -17.33 -4.93
N THR A 174 8.31 -17.16 -3.64
CA THR A 174 8.93 -18.17 -2.78
C THR A 174 7.91 -18.74 -1.79
N GLN A 175 7.53 -20.00 -1.98
CA GLN A 175 6.69 -20.81 -1.11
C GLN A 175 7.51 -21.28 0.11
N LYS A 176 7.23 -20.76 1.29
CA LYS A 176 7.92 -21.14 2.55
C LYS A 176 7.53 -22.54 3.04
N LYS A 177 6.40 -23.05 2.58
CA LYS A 177 5.92 -24.43 2.81
C LYS A 177 5.66 -25.12 1.46
N PRO A 178 6.70 -25.45 0.68
CA PRO A 178 6.57 -25.96 -0.69
C PRO A 178 5.78 -27.27 -0.77
N PHE A 179 5.41 -27.67 -2.00
CA PHE A 179 4.72 -28.95 -2.25
C PHE A 179 5.56 -30.14 -1.76
N GLN A 180 6.81 -30.24 -2.25
CA GLN A 180 7.82 -31.17 -1.75
C GLN A 180 8.88 -30.41 -0.95
N SER A 181 9.21 -30.90 0.25
CA SER A 181 10.28 -30.34 1.07
C SER A 181 11.64 -30.50 0.39
N HIS A 182 12.53 -29.52 0.61
CA HIS A 182 13.89 -29.46 0.06
C HIS A 182 13.99 -29.45 -1.49
N CYS A 183 12.89 -29.23 -2.22
CA CYS A 183 12.93 -29.04 -3.67
C CYS A 183 12.91 -27.55 -4.03
N ALA A 184 14.01 -27.05 -4.62
CA ALA A 184 14.11 -25.66 -5.07
C ALA A 184 13.01 -25.28 -6.08
N ASP A 185 12.70 -26.16 -7.03
CA ASP A 185 11.69 -25.93 -8.08
C ASP A 185 10.26 -25.87 -7.51
N CYS A 186 9.98 -26.53 -6.37
CA CYS A 186 8.70 -26.39 -5.64
C CYS A 186 8.70 -25.18 -4.69
N GLN A 187 9.88 -24.65 -4.36
CA GLN A 187 10.07 -23.58 -3.39
C GLN A 187 10.03 -22.20 -4.05
N THR A 188 10.79 -21.97 -5.12
CA THR A 188 10.91 -20.64 -5.74
C THR A 188 10.55 -20.70 -7.22
N ARG A 189 9.47 -19.99 -7.59
CA ARG A 189 9.12 -19.74 -8.98
C ARG A 189 9.64 -18.36 -9.38
N ILE A 190 10.45 -18.32 -10.44
CA ILE A 190 10.94 -17.08 -11.04
C ILE A 190 10.16 -16.82 -12.32
N THR A 191 9.59 -15.63 -12.44
CA THR A 191 8.92 -15.14 -13.65
C THR A 191 9.70 -13.94 -14.16
N GLU A 192 10.31 -14.06 -15.34
CA GLU A 192 10.95 -12.91 -16.01
C GLU A 192 9.86 -11.94 -16.49
N LEU A 193 10.03 -10.65 -16.20
CA LEU A 193 9.11 -9.58 -16.60
C LEU A 193 9.67 -8.78 -17.77
N LYS A 194 10.99 -8.55 -17.78
CA LYS A 194 11.70 -7.85 -18.85
C LYS A 194 13.17 -8.23 -18.86
N SER A 195 13.75 -8.29 -20.05
CA SER A 195 15.19 -8.31 -20.29
C SER A 195 15.58 -7.13 -21.20
N TRP A 196 16.80 -6.65 -21.01
CA TRP A 196 17.46 -5.60 -21.78
C TRP A 196 18.86 -6.09 -22.19
N GLN A 197 19.23 -5.88 -23.45
CA GLN A 197 20.58 -6.09 -23.94
C GLN A 197 21.19 -4.71 -24.23
N PHE A 198 22.02 -4.21 -23.31
CA PHE A 198 22.62 -2.89 -23.41
C PHE A 198 23.78 -2.87 -24.41
N LEU A 199 24.60 -3.93 -24.40
CA LEU A 199 25.67 -4.17 -25.37
C LEU A 199 25.47 -5.57 -25.96
N ALA A 200 25.16 -5.61 -27.26
CA ALA A 200 24.98 -6.84 -28.03
C ALA A 200 26.26 -7.28 -28.79
N GLN A 201 27.30 -6.45 -28.77
CA GLN A 201 28.57 -6.68 -29.45
C GLN A 201 29.73 -6.23 -28.53
N PRO A 202 30.92 -6.84 -28.66
CA PRO A 202 32.12 -6.42 -27.94
C PRO A 202 32.39 -4.93 -28.10
N THR A 203 32.51 -4.22 -26.98
CA THR A 203 32.61 -2.76 -26.93
C THR A 203 33.70 -2.31 -25.97
N SER A 204 34.63 -1.51 -26.48
CA SER A 204 35.73 -0.88 -25.72
C SER A 204 35.22 0.28 -24.85
N LEU A 205 34.98 0.03 -23.56
CA LEU A 205 34.63 1.08 -22.60
C LEU A 205 35.90 1.77 -22.09
N ARG A 206 36.05 3.07 -22.35
CA ARG A 206 37.17 3.88 -21.85
C ARG A 206 37.05 4.15 -20.36
N ARG A 207 38.14 4.54 -19.69
CA ARG A 207 38.12 5.04 -18.30
C ARG A 207 37.03 6.09 -18.06
N GLY A 208 36.15 5.85 -17.08
CA GLY A 208 35.04 6.74 -16.73
C GLY A 208 33.72 6.01 -16.44
N ARG A 209 32.65 6.79 -16.22
CA ARG A 209 31.29 6.32 -15.92
C ARG A 209 30.44 6.27 -17.19
N HIS A 210 30.10 5.07 -17.65
CA HIS A 210 29.21 4.85 -18.79
C HIS A 210 27.77 4.68 -18.31
N GLN A 211 26.81 5.15 -19.10
CA GLN A 211 25.39 5.17 -18.73
C GLN A 211 24.56 4.34 -19.71
N PHE A 212 23.68 3.50 -19.18
CA PHE A 212 22.84 2.59 -19.95
C PHE A 212 21.39 2.69 -19.44
N PRO A 213 20.50 3.42 -20.14
CA PRO A 213 19.14 3.64 -19.68
C PRO A 213 18.28 2.38 -19.80
N PHE A 214 17.40 2.17 -18.82
CA PHE A 214 16.39 1.12 -18.85
C PHE A 214 15.02 1.67 -18.45
N SER A 215 13.97 1.10 -19.04
CA SER A 215 12.59 1.35 -18.64
C SER A 215 11.70 0.14 -18.89
N VAL A 216 10.66 0.00 -18.06
CA VAL A 216 9.58 -0.98 -18.20
C VAL A 216 8.33 -0.50 -17.45
N LEU A 217 7.16 -0.64 -18.06
CA LEU A 217 5.88 -0.54 -17.35
C LEU A 217 5.56 -1.90 -16.73
N LEU A 218 5.48 -1.98 -15.40
CA LEU A 218 5.03 -3.17 -14.71
C LEU A 218 3.50 -3.25 -14.76
N ASP A 219 2.97 -4.36 -15.27
CA ASP A 219 1.52 -4.61 -15.40
C ASP A 219 0.80 -4.53 -14.05
N GLY A 220 -0.31 -3.80 -14.00
CA GLY A 220 -1.03 -3.53 -12.75
C GLY A 220 -1.79 -4.70 -12.16
N SER A 221 -1.87 -5.86 -12.85
CA SER A 221 -2.39 -7.10 -12.27
C SER A 221 -1.33 -7.93 -11.54
N LEU A 222 -0.07 -7.48 -11.54
CA LEU A 222 1.02 -8.10 -10.78
C LEU A 222 0.83 -7.93 -9.26
N PRO A 223 1.28 -8.90 -8.44
CA PRO A 223 1.19 -8.81 -6.98
C PRO A 223 2.13 -7.74 -6.42
N ALA A 224 1.75 -7.08 -5.32
CA ALA A 224 2.70 -6.27 -4.57
C ALA A 224 3.78 -7.15 -3.91
N SER A 225 4.94 -6.57 -3.61
CA SER A 225 5.96 -7.22 -2.78
C SER A 225 5.38 -7.51 -1.39
N MET A 226 5.63 -8.70 -0.86
CA MET A 226 5.14 -9.10 0.47
C MET A 226 6.00 -10.18 1.10
N ASP A 227 5.98 -10.23 2.44
CA ASP A 227 6.47 -11.39 3.18
C ASP A 227 5.42 -11.88 4.19
N SER A 228 4.96 -13.11 3.98
CA SER A 228 3.96 -13.78 4.83
C SER A 228 4.53 -15.09 5.39
N PRO A 229 3.85 -15.75 6.34
CA PRO A 229 4.29 -17.05 6.87
C PRO A 229 4.31 -18.20 5.83
N LEU A 230 3.50 -18.09 4.76
CA LEU A 230 3.34 -19.13 3.74
C LEU A 230 4.11 -18.83 2.45
N VAL A 231 4.13 -17.57 2.01
CA VAL A 231 4.67 -17.15 0.72
C VAL A 231 5.33 -15.77 0.82
N SER A 232 6.39 -15.57 0.03
CA SER A 232 7.11 -14.32 -0.13
C SER A 232 7.13 -13.93 -1.60
N ILE A 233 6.93 -12.65 -1.92
CA ILE A 233 6.94 -12.13 -3.28
C ILE A 233 7.92 -10.96 -3.32
N SER A 234 8.92 -11.06 -4.20
CA SER A 234 9.98 -10.06 -4.33
C SER A 234 10.36 -9.83 -5.79
N TYR A 235 10.80 -8.62 -6.12
CA TYR A 235 11.17 -8.21 -7.46
C TYR A 235 12.68 -7.95 -7.50
N HIS A 236 13.39 -8.58 -8.42
CA HIS A 236 14.85 -8.55 -8.51
C HIS A 236 15.29 -8.04 -9.87
N PHE A 237 15.99 -6.92 -9.86
CA PHE A 237 16.74 -6.41 -11.00
C PHE A 237 18.16 -6.97 -10.94
N LYS A 238 18.60 -7.63 -12.01
CA LYS A 238 19.93 -8.21 -12.15
C LYS A 238 20.59 -7.67 -13.40
N ALA A 239 21.87 -7.34 -13.35
CA ALA A 239 22.65 -6.99 -14.52
C ALA A 239 23.99 -7.74 -14.52
N GLU A 240 24.46 -8.12 -15.70
CA GLU A 240 25.69 -8.87 -15.88
C GLU A 240 26.43 -8.37 -17.13
N ALA A 241 27.69 -7.97 -16.95
CA ALA A 241 28.60 -7.65 -18.05
C ALA A 241 29.76 -8.64 -18.06
N VAL A 242 30.18 -9.04 -19.26
CA VAL A 242 31.28 -9.98 -19.47
C VAL A 242 32.50 -9.18 -19.92
N ALA A 243 33.41 -8.88 -18.99
CA ALA A 243 34.64 -8.15 -19.28
C ALA A 243 35.75 -9.10 -19.76
N VAL A 244 36.45 -8.76 -20.83
CA VAL A 244 37.60 -9.51 -21.34
C VAL A 244 38.87 -8.98 -20.70
N ARG A 245 39.61 -9.85 -19.99
CA ARG A 245 40.73 -9.41 -19.14
C ARG A 245 41.96 -8.93 -19.93
N THR A 246 42.10 -9.36 -21.18
CA THR A 246 43.16 -8.97 -22.11
C THR A 246 42.71 -9.37 -23.53
N PRO A 247 42.88 -8.54 -24.58
CA PRO A 247 42.38 -8.84 -25.93
C PRO A 247 43.01 -10.08 -26.60
N ALA A 248 44.12 -10.59 -26.07
CA ALA A 248 44.75 -11.86 -26.50
C ALA A 248 44.41 -13.07 -25.60
N SER A 249 43.54 -12.90 -24.60
CA SER A 249 43.17 -13.96 -23.65
C SER A 249 41.70 -14.37 -23.83
N THR A 250 41.42 -15.66 -23.73
CA THR A 250 40.05 -16.21 -23.63
C THR A 250 39.45 -16.07 -22.23
N SER A 251 40.10 -15.31 -21.33
CA SER A 251 39.67 -15.20 -19.93
C SER A 251 38.69 -14.05 -19.73
N CYS A 252 37.40 -14.40 -19.68
CA CYS A 252 36.34 -13.48 -19.33
C CYS A 252 36.17 -13.37 -17.80
N VAL A 253 35.66 -12.23 -17.34
CA VAL A 253 35.35 -11.95 -15.92
C VAL A 253 33.92 -11.39 -15.86
N PRO A 254 32.96 -12.10 -15.27
CA PRO A 254 31.60 -11.58 -15.13
C PRO A 254 31.54 -10.54 -14.00
N ILE A 255 31.04 -9.36 -14.32
CA ILE A 255 30.72 -8.28 -13.37
C ILE A 255 29.22 -8.33 -13.17
N LYS A 256 28.77 -8.59 -11.94
CA LYS A 256 27.36 -8.80 -11.61
C LYS A 256 26.83 -7.74 -10.64
N PHE A 257 25.58 -7.35 -10.86
CA PHE A 257 24.84 -6.41 -10.05
C PHE A 257 23.44 -6.98 -9.76
N GLU A 258 22.97 -6.87 -8.52
CA GLU A 258 21.65 -7.37 -8.10
C GLU A 258 21.03 -6.44 -7.05
N ARG A 259 19.78 -6.04 -7.27
CA ARG A 259 19.00 -5.18 -6.37
C ARG A 259 17.53 -5.58 -6.34
N THR A 260 16.90 -5.45 -5.17
CA THR A 260 15.47 -5.65 -4.99
C THR A 260 14.68 -4.36 -5.22
N LEU A 261 13.55 -4.47 -5.93
CA LEU A 261 12.56 -3.40 -6.08
C LEU A 261 11.39 -3.62 -5.10
N HIS A 262 10.99 -2.54 -4.42
CA HIS A 262 9.84 -2.54 -3.51
C HIS A 262 8.59 -2.11 -4.25
N VAL A 263 7.82 -3.10 -4.74
CA VAL A 263 6.54 -2.90 -5.42
C VAL A 263 5.43 -2.86 -4.37
N LYS A 264 4.60 -1.82 -4.39
CA LYS A 264 3.49 -1.62 -3.45
C LYS A 264 2.15 -1.62 -4.18
N ARG A 265 1.05 -1.74 -3.43
CA ARG A 265 -0.31 -1.49 -3.92
C ARG A 265 -1.07 -0.63 -2.93
N SER A 266 -1.70 0.42 -3.45
CA SER A 266 -2.59 1.32 -2.72
C SER A 266 -4.01 1.18 -3.28
N LEU A 267 -4.96 0.80 -2.44
CA LEU A 267 -6.39 0.88 -2.76
C LEU A 267 -6.91 2.31 -2.49
N PRO A 268 -7.91 2.80 -3.25
CA PRO A 268 -8.55 4.07 -2.96
C PRO A 268 -9.35 3.99 -1.65
N GLU A 269 -9.33 5.05 -0.85
CA GLU A 269 -10.20 5.15 0.32
C GLU A 269 -11.66 5.36 -0.12
N PRO A 270 -12.63 4.61 0.44
CA PRO A 270 -14.05 4.80 0.14
C PRO A 270 -14.53 6.20 0.53
N LEU A 271 -15.34 6.83 -0.34
CA LEU A 271 -15.93 8.16 -0.09
C LEU A 271 -16.75 8.27 1.21
N TYR A 272 -17.27 7.14 1.71
CA TYR A 272 -18.09 7.07 2.91
C TYR A 272 -17.65 5.89 3.79
N PRO A 273 -17.60 6.05 5.13
CA PRO A 273 -17.39 4.94 6.05
C PRO A 273 -18.46 3.86 5.89
N HIS A 274 -18.06 2.61 6.08
CA HIS A 274 -18.98 1.48 6.02
C HIS A 274 -19.84 1.43 7.28
N HIS A 275 -21.16 1.29 7.11
CA HIS A 275 -22.12 1.11 8.20
C HIS A 275 -22.58 -0.34 8.28
N SER A 276 -22.50 -0.95 9.46
CA SER A 276 -22.93 -2.33 9.70
C SER A 276 -23.85 -2.41 10.90
N VAL A 277 -24.95 -3.15 10.77
CA VAL A 277 -25.95 -3.35 11.84
C VAL A 277 -26.10 -4.84 12.12
N ARG A 278 -26.02 -5.24 13.39
CA ARG A 278 -26.19 -6.63 13.84
C ARG A 278 -27.11 -6.70 15.05
N VAL A 279 -28.11 -7.57 14.99
CA VAL A 279 -28.98 -7.92 16.13
C VAL A 279 -28.45 -9.19 16.79
N PHE A 280 -28.59 -9.32 18.11
CA PHE A 280 -28.08 -10.46 18.89
C PHE A 280 -29.19 -11.28 19.58
N PRO A 281 -29.95 -12.12 18.84
CA PRO A 281 -30.92 -13.02 19.46
C PRO A 281 -30.28 -13.98 20.49
N PRO A 282 -31.04 -14.41 21.53
CA PRO A 282 -32.38 -13.97 21.91
C PRO A 282 -32.39 -12.72 22.82
N THR A 283 -31.44 -11.79 22.69
CA THR A 283 -31.58 -10.45 23.28
C THR A 283 -32.14 -9.47 22.25
N ASN A 284 -32.67 -8.34 22.73
CA ASN A 284 -33.05 -7.21 21.88
C ASN A 284 -31.85 -6.36 21.45
N ILE A 285 -30.63 -6.69 21.91
CA ILE A 285 -29.44 -5.86 21.69
C ILE A 285 -29.13 -5.77 20.19
N LYS A 286 -29.04 -4.53 19.72
CA LYS A 286 -28.68 -4.17 18.35
C LYS A 286 -27.40 -3.36 18.39
N ALA A 287 -26.38 -3.81 17.67
CA ALA A 287 -25.15 -3.08 17.45
C ALA A 287 -25.15 -2.39 16.08
N SER A 288 -24.66 -1.15 16.04
CA SER A 288 -24.49 -0.33 14.85
C SER A 288 -23.05 0.20 14.81
N ALA A 289 -22.23 -0.32 13.90
CA ALA A 289 -20.82 0.04 13.76
C ALA A 289 -20.57 0.90 12.51
N HIS A 290 -19.73 1.92 12.64
CA HIS A 290 -19.19 2.73 11.56
C HIS A 290 -17.67 2.58 11.55
N TYR A 291 -17.08 2.25 10.41
CA TYR A 291 -15.63 2.05 10.25
C TYR A 291 -15.19 2.27 8.79
N THR A 292 -13.93 2.64 8.56
CA THR A 292 -13.36 2.65 7.21
C THR A 292 -12.96 1.24 6.81
N ALA A 293 -13.42 0.77 5.64
CA ALA A 293 -13.14 -0.59 5.16
C ALA A 293 -11.71 -0.77 4.61
N VAL A 294 -11.09 0.31 4.14
CA VAL A 294 -9.67 0.34 3.73
C VAL A 294 -8.85 0.93 4.87
N ILE A 295 -7.76 0.27 5.25
CA ILE A 295 -6.92 0.66 6.39
C ILE A 295 -5.44 0.65 6.03
N HIS A 296 -4.65 1.42 6.76
CA HIS A 296 -3.21 1.55 6.51
C HIS A 296 -2.34 1.03 7.68
N PRO A 297 -1.20 0.36 7.41
CA PRO A 297 -0.38 -0.28 8.45
C PRO A 297 0.19 0.65 9.53
N SER A 298 0.56 1.89 9.18
CA SER A 298 1.05 2.90 10.13
C SER A 298 -0.01 3.91 10.57
N GLY A 299 -1.27 3.73 10.14
CA GLY A 299 -2.39 4.55 10.55
C GLY A 299 -3.06 4.04 11.82
N SER A 300 -3.68 4.96 12.58
CA SER A 300 -4.70 4.60 13.56
C SER A 300 -6.05 4.59 12.87
N ASN A 301 -6.81 3.50 13.00
CA ASN A 301 -8.09 3.31 12.32
C ASN A 301 -9.21 3.36 13.36
N LYS A 302 -10.29 4.08 13.06
CA LYS A 302 -11.38 4.31 14.02
C LYS A 302 -12.58 3.41 13.80
N VAL A 303 -13.21 2.99 14.90
CA VAL A 303 -14.54 2.38 14.92
C VAL A 303 -15.41 3.16 15.90
N THR A 304 -16.55 3.63 15.41
CA THR A 304 -17.64 4.15 16.26
C THR A 304 -18.73 3.09 16.35
N LEU A 305 -19.08 2.67 17.56
CA LEU A 305 -20.03 1.60 17.82
C LEU A 305 -21.12 2.09 18.76
N LYS A 306 -22.39 1.90 18.35
CA LYS A 306 -23.57 2.14 19.16
C LYS A 306 -24.29 0.84 19.46
N LEU A 307 -24.72 0.66 20.70
CA LEU A 307 -25.60 -0.42 21.15
C LEU A 307 -26.95 0.18 21.56
N ASP A 308 -28.03 -0.38 21.01
CA ASP A 308 -29.42 -0.13 21.39
C ASP A 308 -30.03 -1.46 21.93
N GLY A 309 -31.25 -1.43 22.50
CA GLY A 309 -31.93 -2.63 23.01
C GLY A 309 -31.33 -3.20 24.30
N LEU A 310 -30.73 -2.35 25.14
CA LEU A 310 -30.07 -2.76 26.38
C LEU A 310 -31.02 -2.88 27.58
N MET A 311 -32.23 -2.31 27.52
CA MET A 311 -33.24 -2.38 28.58
C MET A 311 -34.42 -3.27 28.20
N THR A 312 -35.05 -3.88 29.20
CA THR A 312 -36.29 -4.66 29.03
C THR A 312 -37.15 -4.47 30.27
N HIS A 313 -38.30 -3.81 30.10
CA HIS A 313 -39.23 -3.51 31.17
C HIS A 313 -40.13 -4.71 31.46
N ASN A 314 -40.37 -4.97 32.74
CA ASN A 314 -41.27 -6.02 33.21
C ASN A 314 -42.37 -5.40 34.08
N GLU A 315 -43.41 -4.89 33.41
CA GLU A 315 -44.55 -4.16 34.01
C GLU A 315 -45.20 -4.92 35.18
N LYS A 316 -45.21 -6.27 35.12
CA LYS A 316 -45.83 -7.14 36.14
C LYS A 316 -45.14 -7.05 37.50
N VAL A 317 -43.85 -6.72 37.52
CA VAL A 317 -43.01 -6.68 38.74
C VAL A 317 -42.49 -5.26 39.03
N LYS A 318 -42.71 -4.30 38.10
CA LYS A 318 -42.18 -2.91 38.15
C LYS A 318 -40.66 -2.86 38.23
N THR A 319 -40.04 -3.65 37.36
CA THR A 319 -38.58 -3.87 37.34
C THR A 319 -38.06 -3.85 35.92
N VAL A 320 -36.83 -3.37 35.76
CA VAL A 320 -36.13 -3.28 34.48
C VAL A 320 -34.92 -4.21 34.52
N ASP A 321 -34.88 -5.13 33.57
CA ASP A 321 -33.68 -5.86 33.21
C ASP A 321 -32.82 -4.98 32.32
N LEU A 322 -31.52 -4.85 32.64
CA LEU A 322 -30.61 -3.98 31.89
C LEU A 322 -29.26 -4.66 31.60
N TRP A 323 -28.77 -4.49 30.37
CA TRP A 323 -27.52 -5.05 29.88
C TRP A 323 -26.40 -4.01 29.98
N LYS A 324 -25.52 -4.13 30.98
CA LYS A 324 -24.33 -3.28 31.08
C LYS A 324 -23.17 -3.88 30.30
N LEU A 325 -22.54 -3.07 29.45
CA LEU A 325 -21.23 -3.39 28.86
C LEU A 325 -20.16 -3.43 29.96
N LYS A 326 -19.31 -4.47 29.94
CA LYS A 326 -18.25 -4.72 30.95
C LYS A 326 -16.86 -4.85 30.34
N LYS A 327 -16.75 -5.25 29.08
CA LYS A 327 -15.48 -5.37 28.36
C LYS A 327 -15.71 -5.25 26.85
N VAL A 328 -14.77 -4.64 26.16
CA VAL A 328 -14.65 -4.66 24.70
C VAL A 328 -13.27 -5.22 24.37
N THR A 329 -13.18 -6.16 23.44
CA THR A 329 -11.92 -6.67 22.91
C THR A 329 -11.96 -6.57 21.40
N TRP A 330 -10.94 -5.96 20.79
CA TRP A 330 -10.77 -6.00 19.34
C TRP A 330 -9.55 -6.83 18.97
N LYS A 331 -9.63 -7.55 17.85
CA LYS A 331 -8.54 -8.32 17.25
C LYS A 331 -8.52 -8.08 15.75
N LEU A 332 -7.38 -7.65 15.22
CA LEU A 332 -7.15 -7.54 13.78
C LEU A 332 -6.37 -8.79 13.33
N GLU A 333 -6.99 -9.60 12.49
CA GLU A 333 -6.41 -10.85 11.99
C GLU A 333 -6.12 -10.74 10.50
N GLU A 334 -5.02 -11.33 10.06
CA GLU A 334 -4.66 -11.56 8.67
C GLU A 334 -4.78 -13.05 8.37
N THR A 335 -5.49 -13.41 7.31
CA THR A 335 -5.54 -14.78 6.79
C THR A 335 -4.93 -14.83 5.40
N VAL A 336 -3.88 -15.64 5.29
CA VAL A 336 -3.15 -15.92 4.05
C VAL A 336 -3.59 -17.29 3.55
N LYS A 337 -4.05 -17.35 2.30
CA LYS A 337 -4.32 -18.58 1.56
C LYS A 337 -3.38 -18.64 0.36
N THR A 338 -2.83 -19.80 0.06
CA THR A 338 -2.03 -20.02 -1.17
C THR A 338 -2.05 -21.49 -1.54
N THR A 339 -1.87 -21.80 -2.81
CA THR A 339 -1.71 -23.18 -3.29
C THR A 339 -0.26 -23.38 -3.68
N SER A 340 0.48 -24.19 -2.91
CA SER A 340 1.88 -24.49 -3.21
C SER A 340 1.92 -25.50 -4.37
N PRO A 341 2.38 -25.12 -5.58
CA PRO A 341 2.31 -25.98 -6.76
C PRO A 341 3.36 -27.09 -6.72
N ALA A 342 3.05 -28.23 -7.33
CA ALA A 342 4.05 -29.23 -7.67
C ALA A 342 4.90 -28.75 -8.86
N CYS A 343 6.22 -28.98 -8.82
CA CYS A 343 7.06 -28.87 -10.03
C CYS A 343 6.94 -30.15 -10.87
N ASP A 344 7.37 -30.12 -12.13
CA ASP A 344 7.21 -31.25 -13.08
C ASP A 344 7.77 -32.59 -12.57
N LYS A 345 8.78 -32.56 -11.69
CA LYS A 345 9.39 -33.74 -11.04
C LYS A 345 8.51 -34.37 -9.95
N HIS A 346 7.54 -33.61 -9.42
CA HIS A 346 6.68 -33.96 -8.30
C HIS A 346 5.19 -33.86 -8.62
N VAL A 347 4.80 -33.49 -9.85
CA VAL A 347 3.41 -33.61 -10.31
C VAL A 347 3.01 -35.09 -10.17
N PRO A 348 1.94 -35.42 -9.43
CA PRO A 348 1.48 -36.79 -9.32
C PRO A 348 1.14 -37.34 -10.70
N ALA A 349 1.58 -38.58 -10.99
CA ALA A 349 1.15 -39.26 -12.20
C ALA A 349 -0.39 -39.31 -12.25
N PRO A 350 -1.02 -39.10 -13.42
CA PRO A 350 -2.47 -39.20 -13.54
C PRO A 350 -2.88 -40.66 -13.28
N ASN A 351 -3.42 -40.92 -12.10
CA ASN A 351 -4.01 -42.21 -11.78
C ASN A 351 -5.28 -42.38 -12.62
N ASN A 352 -5.29 -43.38 -13.50
CA ASN A 352 -6.46 -43.80 -14.25
C ASN A 352 -7.53 -44.34 -13.29
N GLY A 353 -8.48 -43.49 -12.86
CA GLY A 353 -9.58 -43.94 -11.99
C GLY A 353 -10.54 -42.84 -11.51
N ASP A 354 -10.02 -41.66 -11.13
CA ASP A 354 -10.83 -40.61 -10.50
C ASP A 354 -11.25 -39.55 -11.53
N ASP A 355 -12.42 -39.75 -12.15
CA ASP A 355 -13.10 -38.79 -13.04
C ASP A 355 -13.80 -37.68 -12.23
N ASP A 356 -13.00 -36.86 -11.54
CA ASP A 356 -13.51 -35.70 -10.79
C ASP A 356 -12.53 -34.49 -10.89
N GLY A 357 -12.50 -33.90 -12.08
CA GLY A 357 -12.29 -32.45 -12.31
C GLY A 357 -10.90 -31.82 -12.10
N GLU A 358 -10.17 -32.13 -11.02
CA GLU A 358 -8.90 -31.48 -10.68
C GLU A 358 -7.87 -32.46 -10.09
N ALA A 359 -7.02 -33.01 -10.97
CA ALA A 359 -5.79 -33.66 -10.53
C ALA A 359 -4.98 -32.70 -9.63
N LYS A 360 -4.54 -33.17 -8.45
CA LYS A 360 -3.94 -32.37 -7.37
C LYS A 360 -2.61 -31.71 -7.76
N ARG A 361 -2.67 -30.63 -8.55
CA ARG A 361 -1.53 -29.84 -9.07
C ARG A 361 -0.83 -28.98 -8.01
N GLY A 362 -1.36 -28.93 -6.79
CA GLY A 362 -0.73 -28.26 -5.65
C GLY A 362 -1.40 -28.64 -4.33
N VAL A 363 -0.81 -28.18 -3.23
CA VAL A 363 -1.36 -28.33 -1.87
C VAL A 363 -1.84 -26.97 -1.39
N ALA A 364 -3.15 -26.83 -1.14
CA ALA A 364 -3.71 -25.65 -0.51
C ALA A 364 -3.17 -25.48 0.93
N ARG A 365 -2.78 -24.26 1.27
CA ARG A 365 -2.29 -23.85 2.59
C ARG A 365 -3.10 -22.65 3.05
N VAL A 366 -3.48 -22.64 4.33
CA VAL A 366 -4.14 -21.50 4.98
C VAL A 366 -3.45 -21.25 6.31
N GLU A 367 -3.14 -20.00 6.61
CA GLU A 367 -2.54 -19.58 7.87
C GLU A 367 -3.09 -18.22 8.30
N THR A 368 -3.55 -18.14 9.54
CA THR A 368 -4.10 -16.91 10.13
C THR A 368 -3.16 -16.41 11.23
N ARG A 369 -2.82 -15.12 11.20
CA ARG A 369 -1.98 -14.45 12.21
C ARG A 369 -2.69 -13.23 12.79
N LEU A 370 -2.46 -12.98 14.08
CA LEU A 370 -2.93 -11.79 14.77
C LEU A 370 -1.99 -10.61 14.45
N LEU A 371 -2.51 -9.55 13.83
CA LEU A 371 -1.79 -8.30 13.56
C LEU A 371 -1.87 -7.31 14.72
N GLY A 372 -2.97 -7.34 15.50
CA GLY A 372 -3.15 -6.47 16.65
C GLY A 372 -4.29 -6.94 17.55
N GLU A 373 -4.19 -6.66 18.84
CA GLU A 373 -5.25 -6.87 19.83
C GLU A 373 -5.19 -5.77 20.89
N LYS A 374 -6.34 -5.34 21.39
CA LYS A 374 -6.47 -4.53 22.60
C LYS A 374 -7.75 -4.90 23.35
N GLN A 375 -7.69 -4.80 24.67
CA GLN A 375 -8.82 -5.01 25.57
C GLN A 375 -9.11 -3.68 26.30
N LEU A 376 -10.39 -3.34 26.40
CA LEU A 376 -10.91 -2.12 26.99
C LEU A 376 -11.93 -2.50 28.07
N HIS A 377 -11.82 -1.85 29.23
CA HIS A 377 -12.72 -2.04 30.39
C HIS A 377 -13.54 -0.80 30.73
N ASP A 378 -13.30 0.29 30.00
CA ASP A 378 -13.96 1.59 30.07
C ASP A 378 -13.92 2.26 28.67
N GLY A 379 -14.23 3.57 28.60
CA GLY A 379 -14.20 4.35 27.36
C GLY A 379 -15.53 4.45 26.61
N TRP A 380 -16.63 3.98 27.20
CA TRP A 380 -17.99 4.06 26.64
C TRP A 380 -18.90 4.95 27.49
N LYS A 381 -19.87 5.59 26.83
CA LYS A 381 -20.96 6.35 27.46
C LYS A 381 -22.21 5.48 27.46
N SER A 382 -22.91 5.42 28.59
CA SER A 382 -24.14 4.62 28.72
C SER A 382 -25.29 5.47 29.22
N ASP A 383 -26.41 5.46 28.51
CA ASP A 383 -27.66 6.10 28.90
C ASP A 383 -28.75 5.06 29.15
N TYR A 384 -29.23 5.00 30.39
CA TYR A 384 -30.35 4.14 30.81
C TYR A 384 -31.55 4.97 31.31
N THR A 385 -31.64 6.23 30.90
CA THR A 385 -32.76 7.14 31.25
C THR A 385 -33.93 7.04 30.28
N GLY A 386 -33.65 6.68 29.02
CA GLY A 386 -34.66 6.40 28.00
C GLY A 386 -35.31 5.01 28.14
N ASN A 387 -36.23 4.69 27.21
CA ASN A 387 -37.00 3.45 27.26
C ASN A 387 -36.16 2.18 26.92
N ASP A 388 -35.21 2.30 26.01
CA ASP A 388 -34.53 1.16 25.37
C ASP A 388 -33.08 0.93 25.85
N GLY A 389 -32.45 1.94 26.46
CA GLY A 389 -31.07 1.90 26.94
C GLY A 389 -30.02 1.86 25.83
N THR A 390 -29.08 2.82 25.82
CA THR A 390 -28.05 2.92 24.79
C THR A 390 -26.64 2.97 25.35
N VAL A 391 -25.67 2.46 24.58
CA VAL A 391 -24.23 2.62 24.85
C VAL A 391 -23.53 3.06 23.58
N ASP A 392 -22.83 4.18 23.65
CA ASP A 392 -21.99 4.72 22.57
C ASP A 392 -20.51 4.60 22.95
N LEU A 393 -19.69 4.11 22.03
CA LEU A 393 -18.24 4.04 22.20
C LEU A 393 -17.48 4.27 20.89
N GLU A 394 -16.28 4.84 21.03
CA GLU A 394 -15.33 5.01 19.95
C GLU A 394 -13.99 4.43 20.39
N PHE A 395 -13.32 3.69 19.51
CA PHE A 395 -11.96 3.23 19.78
C PHE A 395 -11.12 3.14 18.51
N ASP A 396 -9.82 3.29 18.73
CA ASP A 396 -8.78 3.13 17.73
C ASP A 396 -8.28 1.67 17.70
N TYR A 397 -8.03 1.16 16.49
CA TYR A 397 -7.36 -0.11 16.23
C TYR A 397 -6.22 0.07 15.21
N LEU A 398 -5.15 -0.71 15.39
CA LEU A 398 -3.90 -0.56 14.66
C LEU A 398 -3.16 -1.89 14.51
N VAL A 399 -2.20 -1.93 13.58
CA VAL A 399 -1.25 -3.04 13.44
C VAL A 399 -0.16 -2.90 14.51
N ASN A 400 -0.01 -3.89 15.38
CA ASN A 400 0.98 -3.89 16.46
C ASN A 400 2.39 -4.19 15.90
N HIS A 401 3.16 -3.14 15.61
CA HIS A 401 4.56 -3.24 15.13
C HIS A 401 5.57 -3.76 16.17
N PHE A 402 5.14 -4.07 17.40
CA PHE A 402 6.03 -4.24 18.55
C PHE A 402 6.67 -5.64 18.67
N ARG A 403 7.83 -5.80 18.01
CA ARG A 403 9.03 -6.36 18.68
C ARG A 403 10.28 -5.57 18.27
N PRO A 404 11.07 -5.01 19.23
CA PRO A 404 12.17 -4.10 18.93
C PRO A 404 13.34 -4.70 18.13
N ASN A 405 13.36 -6.02 17.92
CA ASN A 405 14.44 -6.73 17.20
C ASN A 405 14.02 -7.26 15.81
N ALA A 406 12.82 -6.98 15.32
CA ALA A 406 12.36 -7.42 14.00
C ALA A 406 12.53 -6.30 12.96
N ARG A 407 13.35 -6.52 11.92
CA ARG A 407 13.65 -5.54 10.86
C ARG A 407 12.60 -5.45 9.74
N GLU A 408 11.59 -6.32 9.75
CA GLU A 408 10.65 -6.52 8.65
C GLU A 408 9.19 -6.35 9.10
N PRO A 409 8.31 -5.81 8.23
CA PRO A 409 6.90 -5.63 8.54
C PRO A 409 6.22 -7.00 8.76
N ARG A 410 5.57 -7.16 9.92
CA ARG A 410 4.83 -8.39 10.27
C ARG A 410 3.42 -8.46 9.67
N TYR A 411 3.17 -7.72 8.61
CA TYR A 411 1.90 -7.68 7.89
C TYR A 411 2.17 -7.89 6.40
N ALA A 412 1.18 -8.43 5.70
CA ALA A 412 1.10 -8.43 4.25
C ALA A 412 -0.13 -7.61 3.87
N CYS A 413 -0.02 -6.70 2.90
CA CYS A 413 -1.18 -5.97 2.41
C CYS A 413 -2.12 -6.91 1.63
N GLY A 414 -3.38 -6.51 1.53
CA GLY A 414 -4.42 -7.23 0.81
C GLY A 414 -3.97 -7.53 -0.62
N LEU A 415 -3.99 -8.81 -0.97
CA LEU A 415 -3.57 -9.31 -2.27
C LEU A 415 -4.56 -10.35 -2.76
N LYS A 416 -4.83 -10.31 -4.05
CA LYS A 416 -5.42 -11.42 -4.79
C LYS A 416 -4.57 -11.61 -6.05
N ALA A 417 -3.82 -12.70 -6.11
CA ALA A 417 -2.93 -13.01 -7.23
C ALA A 417 -3.48 -14.15 -8.09
N ARG A 418 -3.07 -14.18 -9.36
CA ARG A 418 -3.54 -15.16 -10.36
C ARG A 418 -3.10 -16.60 -10.07
N ASP A 419 -2.17 -16.81 -9.15
CA ASP A 419 -1.69 -18.13 -8.69
C ASP A 419 -2.58 -18.73 -7.58
N GLY A 420 -3.66 -18.04 -7.18
CA GLY A 420 -4.52 -18.45 -6.07
C GLY A 420 -4.02 -17.99 -4.69
N THR A 421 -2.95 -17.19 -4.63
CA THR A 421 -2.51 -16.55 -3.39
C THR A 421 -3.46 -15.39 -3.05
N GLU A 422 -4.05 -15.46 -1.86
CA GLU A 422 -4.99 -14.47 -1.31
C GLU A 422 -4.55 -14.04 0.10
N VAL A 423 -4.50 -12.74 0.35
CA VAL A 423 -4.27 -12.16 1.70
C VAL A 423 -5.48 -11.31 2.04
N THR A 424 -6.13 -11.64 3.15
CA THR A 424 -7.36 -10.99 3.64
C THR A 424 -7.21 -10.56 5.08
N HIS A 425 -7.91 -9.49 5.49
CA HIS A 425 -7.89 -9.00 6.87
C HIS A 425 -9.30 -8.89 7.44
N ALA A 426 -9.42 -9.18 8.74
CA ALA A 426 -10.70 -9.15 9.45
C ALA A 426 -10.53 -8.50 10.83
N LEU A 427 -11.31 -7.44 11.06
CA LEU A 427 -11.48 -6.86 12.38
C LEU A 427 -12.58 -7.62 13.13
N HIS A 428 -12.18 -8.26 14.21
CA HIS A 428 -13.05 -8.94 15.15
C HIS A 428 -13.31 -8.02 16.35
N ILE A 429 -14.58 -7.91 16.76
CA ILE A 429 -14.97 -7.21 17.98
C ILE A 429 -15.77 -8.17 18.85
N GLU A 430 -15.33 -8.34 20.09
CA GLU A 430 -16.01 -9.10 21.13
C GLU A 430 -16.43 -8.17 22.28
N LEU A 431 -17.73 -8.10 22.54
CA LEU A 431 -18.33 -7.31 23.61
C LEU A 431 -18.81 -8.26 24.71
N ILE A 432 -18.43 -8.03 25.96
CA ILE A 432 -18.97 -8.76 27.11
C ILE A 432 -19.98 -7.86 27.81
N VAL A 433 -21.25 -8.28 27.79
CA VAL A 433 -22.35 -7.62 28.49
C VAL A 433 -22.82 -8.48 29.65
N SER A 434 -23.22 -7.86 30.76
CA SER A 434 -23.83 -8.55 31.90
C SER A 434 -25.23 -8.01 32.18
N LYS A 435 -26.16 -8.91 32.46
CA LYS A 435 -27.50 -8.57 32.89
C LYS A 435 -27.49 -8.15 34.36
N GLU A 436 -28.03 -6.98 34.62
CA GLU A 436 -28.34 -6.47 35.94
C GLU A 436 -29.85 -6.18 36.01
N PHE A 437 -30.37 -6.04 37.23
CA PHE A 437 -31.79 -5.86 37.51
C PHE A 437 -31.95 -4.62 38.39
N ALA A 438 -32.89 -3.73 38.04
CA ALA A 438 -33.18 -2.53 38.82
C ALA A 438 -34.69 -2.32 39.01
N PRO A 439 -35.13 -1.64 40.09
CA PRO A 439 -36.48 -1.11 40.18
C PRO A 439 -36.74 -0.08 39.07
N GLU A 440 -37.97 -0.06 38.56
CA GLU A 440 -38.41 0.89 37.55
C GLU A 440 -38.16 2.36 37.98
N GLY A 441 -37.64 3.17 37.06
CA GLY A 441 -37.22 4.55 37.33
C GLY A 441 -35.96 4.72 38.20
N LYS A 442 -35.35 3.64 38.71
CA LYS A 442 -34.12 3.70 39.54
C LYS A 442 -32.98 2.81 39.01
N PRO A 443 -32.50 3.02 37.76
CA PRO A 443 -31.42 2.21 37.16
C PRO A 443 -30.06 2.32 37.90
N HIS A 444 -29.91 3.30 38.80
CA HIS A 444 -28.74 3.43 39.67
C HIS A 444 -28.69 2.39 40.81
N LEU A 445 -29.82 1.77 41.17
CA LEU A 445 -29.91 0.70 42.18
C LEU A 445 -29.80 -0.70 41.57
N ALA A 446 -29.10 -0.83 40.43
CA ALA A 446 -29.00 -2.08 39.71
C ALA A 446 -28.17 -3.14 40.48
N ALA A 447 -28.75 -4.32 40.67
CA ALA A 447 -28.09 -5.50 41.25
C ALA A 447 -27.66 -6.47 40.14
N GLN A 448 -26.47 -7.07 40.29
CA GLN A 448 -25.92 -7.99 39.29
C GLN A 448 -26.60 -9.37 39.37
N THR A 449 -27.11 -9.86 38.24
CA THR A 449 -27.84 -11.16 38.19
C THR A 449 -26.94 -12.38 37.96
N GLY A 450 -25.62 -12.17 37.79
CA GLY A 450 -24.67 -13.21 37.38
C GLY A 450 -24.76 -13.65 35.92
N THR A 451 -25.82 -13.28 35.19
CA THR A 451 -25.98 -13.65 33.77
C THR A 451 -25.12 -12.77 32.87
N GLY A 452 -24.23 -13.38 32.09
CA GLY A 452 -23.38 -12.69 31.09
C GLY A 452 -23.63 -13.19 29.67
N ARG A 453 -23.31 -12.36 28.66
CA ARG A 453 -23.32 -12.73 27.24
C ARG A 453 -22.14 -12.12 26.50
N ILE A 454 -21.71 -12.81 25.45
CA ILE A 454 -20.62 -12.42 24.56
C ILE A 454 -21.23 -12.10 23.19
N LEU A 455 -21.09 -10.86 22.73
CA LEU A 455 -21.58 -10.39 21.44
C LEU A 455 -20.39 -10.27 20.48
N ARG A 456 -20.42 -10.99 19.35
CA ARG A 456 -19.31 -11.04 18.38
C ARG A 456 -19.68 -10.38 17.06
N MET A 457 -18.80 -9.55 16.55
CA MET A 457 -18.87 -8.92 15.22
C MET A 457 -17.58 -9.20 14.46
N HIS A 458 -17.72 -9.33 13.14
CA HIS A 458 -16.62 -9.60 12.21
C HIS A 458 -16.80 -8.64 11.05
N PHE A 459 -15.78 -7.85 10.77
CA PHE A 459 -15.77 -6.86 9.69
C PHE A 459 -14.59 -7.17 8.77
N ALA A 460 -14.89 -7.40 7.49
CA ALA A 460 -13.85 -7.47 6.47
C ALA A 460 -13.22 -6.08 6.30
N VAL A 461 -11.90 -6.03 6.29
CA VAL A 461 -11.11 -4.81 6.07
C VAL A 461 -9.96 -5.11 5.10
N SER A 462 -9.52 -4.11 4.36
CA SER A 462 -8.47 -4.23 3.36
C SER A 462 -7.26 -3.43 3.81
N LEU A 463 -6.21 -4.11 4.29
CA LEU A 463 -4.94 -3.46 4.64
C LEU A 463 -4.17 -3.09 3.37
N THR A 464 -3.83 -1.82 3.17
CA THR A 464 -3.17 -1.35 1.95
C THR A 464 -2.05 -0.36 2.25
N GLU A 465 -1.03 -0.30 1.40
CA GLU A 465 0.01 0.72 1.52
C GLU A 465 -0.56 2.11 1.24
N TYR A 466 0.12 3.16 1.71
CA TYR A 466 -0.26 4.52 1.34
C TYR A 466 -0.01 4.78 -0.15
N PRO A 467 -0.83 5.62 -0.81
CA PRO A 467 -0.62 6.02 -2.22
C PRO A 467 0.67 6.82 -2.41
N GLY A 468 1.18 7.45 -1.35
CA GLY A 468 2.34 8.33 -1.40
C GLY A 468 2.02 9.65 -2.12
N LEU A 469 3.06 10.28 -2.70
CA LEU A 469 2.94 11.48 -3.53
C LEU A 469 2.87 11.14 -5.04
N GLY A 470 2.88 9.85 -5.40
CA GLY A 470 2.77 9.42 -6.78
C GLY A 470 1.35 9.56 -7.31
N VAL A 471 1.25 9.62 -8.63
CA VAL A 471 0.00 9.60 -9.40
C VAL A 471 0.00 8.31 -10.22
N SER A 472 -1.17 7.75 -10.52
CA SER A 472 -1.24 6.58 -11.40
C SER A 472 -0.83 6.96 -12.82
N TRP A 473 -0.17 6.05 -13.53
CA TRP A 473 0.40 6.31 -14.87
C TRP A 473 -0.57 7.02 -15.84
N ASP A 474 -1.83 6.57 -15.91
CA ASP A 474 -2.88 7.14 -16.76
C ASP A 474 -3.27 8.59 -16.41
N ASN A 475 -3.10 8.99 -15.14
CA ASN A 475 -3.39 10.34 -14.66
C ASN A 475 -2.14 11.26 -14.76
N GLU A 476 -0.95 10.71 -15.01
CA GLU A 476 0.27 11.45 -15.32
C GLU A 476 0.46 11.64 -16.84
N ALA A 477 -0.04 10.71 -17.64
CA ALA A 477 -0.08 10.84 -19.10
C ALA A 477 -0.90 12.07 -19.52
N PRO A 478 -0.43 12.87 -20.51
CA PRO A 478 -1.24 13.95 -21.06
C PRO A 478 -2.50 13.39 -21.71
N PRO A 479 -3.65 14.10 -21.63
CA PRO A 479 -4.89 13.64 -22.24
C PRO A 479 -4.70 13.37 -23.73
N VAL A 480 -5.22 12.23 -24.20
CA VAL A 480 -5.15 11.87 -25.61
C VAL A 480 -5.96 12.88 -26.43
N TYR A 481 -5.49 13.17 -27.65
CA TYR A 481 -6.04 14.22 -28.52
C TYR A 481 -7.53 14.06 -28.89
N GLN A 482 -8.15 12.93 -28.54
CA GLN A 482 -9.58 12.64 -28.69
C GLN A 482 -10.43 13.27 -27.57
N ASP A 483 -9.84 13.53 -26.41
CA ASP A 483 -10.49 14.21 -25.27
C ASP A 483 -10.39 15.74 -25.34
N VAL A 484 -9.59 16.25 -26.29
CA VAL A 484 -9.55 17.67 -26.62
C VAL A 484 -10.76 17.95 -27.54
N PRO A 485 -11.71 18.83 -27.15
CA PRO A 485 -12.80 19.21 -28.04
C PRO A 485 -12.23 19.80 -29.34
N PRO A 486 -12.92 19.64 -30.49
CA PRO A 486 -12.43 20.16 -31.76
C PRO A 486 -12.09 21.65 -31.63
N SER A 487 -11.01 22.06 -32.30
CA SER A 487 -10.52 23.43 -32.30
C SER A 487 -11.66 24.43 -32.41
N PRO A 488 -11.61 25.58 -31.72
CA PRO A 488 -12.55 26.67 -31.95
C PRO A 488 -12.68 26.92 -33.46
N PRO A 489 -13.88 27.25 -33.98
CA PRO A 489 -14.08 27.49 -35.40
C PRO A 489 -12.98 28.40 -35.92
N GLY A 490 -12.28 27.97 -36.97
CA GLY A 490 -11.23 28.78 -37.56
C GLY A 490 -11.79 30.16 -37.87
N TYR A 491 -11.04 31.21 -37.51
CA TYR A 491 -11.35 32.56 -38.00
C TYR A 491 -11.58 32.46 -39.51
N PRO A 492 -12.65 33.09 -40.04
CA PRO A 492 -12.81 33.15 -41.48
C PRO A 492 -11.50 33.63 -42.08
N THR A 493 -10.94 32.86 -43.00
CA THR A 493 -9.92 33.37 -43.91
C THR A 493 -10.64 34.34 -44.85
N GLU A 494 -10.92 35.53 -44.32
CA GLU A 494 -11.08 36.69 -45.17
C GLU A 494 -9.83 36.74 -46.07
N PRO A 495 -9.99 36.97 -47.38
CA PRO A 495 -8.84 37.16 -48.24
C PRO A 495 -7.99 38.30 -47.65
N PRO A 496 -6.65 38.29 -47.83
CA PRO A 496 -5.84 39.45 -47.49
C PRO A 496 -6.49 40.66 -48.16
N ILE A 497 -6.90 41.65 -47.36
CA ILE A 497 -7.51 42.88 -47.89
C ILE A 497 -6.52 43.42 -48.92
N GLU A 498 -6.93 43.49 -50.18
CA GLU A 498 -6.01 44.03 -51.18
C GLU A 498 -5.79 45.50 -50.86
N TYR A 499 -4.55 45.98 -51.01
CA TYR A 499 -4.23 47.39 -50.73
C TYR A 499 -5.07 48.34 -51.59
N SER A 500 -5.53 47.87 -52.75
CA SER A 500 -6.56 48.46 -53.62
C SER A 500 -7.86 48.82 -52.86
N ASP A 501 -8.37 47.91 -52.04
CA ASP A 501 -9.65 48.07 -51.30
C ASP A 501 -9.51 49.08 -50.14
N LEU A 502 -8.29 49.25 -49.62
CA LEU A 502 -7.97 50.25 -48.61
C LEU A 502 -7.93 51.67 -49.20
N GLU A 503 -7.46 51.84 -50.44
CA GLU A 503 -7.50 53.15 -51.12
C GLU A 503 -8.94 53.60 -51.37
N GLU A 504 -9.86 52.70 -51.73
CA GLU A 504 -11.28 53.05 -51.88
C GLU A 504 -11.93 53.45 -50.55
N LEU A 505 -11.56 52.79 -49.43
CA LEU A 505 -12.04 53.13 -48.09
C LEU A 505 -11.52 54.48 -47.60
N ASP A 506 -10.24 54.82 -47.82
CA ASP A 506 -9.70 56.15 -47.47
C ASP A 506 -10.19 57.24 -48.43
N ALA A 507 -10.48 56.93 -49.70
CA ALA A 507 -11.18 57.83 -50.63
C ALA A 507 -12.62 58.12 -50.16
N GLN A 508 -13.36 57.12 -49.67
CA GLN A 508 -14.68 57.34 -49.07
C GLN A 508 -14.60 58.16 -47.77
N ARG A 509 -13.55 57.94 -46.96
CA ARG A 509 -13.31 58.68 -45.71
C ARG A 509 -12.95 60.14 -45.92
N THR A 510 -12.32 60.46 -47.05
CA THR A 510 -11.98 61.84 -47.46
C THR A 510 -13.09 62.51 -48.29
N GLY A 511 -13.99 61.73 -48.90
CA GLY A 511 -15.16 62.23 -49.62
C GLY A 511 -16.40 62.54 -48.77
N SER A 512 -16.52 61.99 -47.56
CA SER A 512 -17.67 62.25 -46.68
C SER A 512 -17.54 63.56 -45.90
N THR A 513 -18.45 64.51 -46.14
CA THR A 513 -18.46 65.82 -45.50
C THR A 513 -18.70 65.77 -43.98
N PRO A 514 -18.09 66.66 -43.18
CA PRO A 514 -18.17 66.60 -41.73
C PRO A 514 -19.50 67.15 -41.20
N GLY A 515 -20.49 66.29 -41.00
CA GLY A 515 -21.67 66.69 -40.22
C GLY A 515 -22.94 65.85 -40.40
N SER A 516 -23.08 64.79 -39.59
CA SER A 516 -24.37 64.47 -38.98
C SER A 516 -24.20 63.60 -37.73
N ARG A 517 -24.31 64.21 -36.55
CA ARG A 517 -24.60 63.44 -35.34
C ARG A 517 -26.06 63.02 -35.38
N ARG A 518 -26.34 61.72 -35.34
CA ARG A 518 -27.63 61.22 -34.85
C ARG A 518 -27.43 60.22 -33.70
N PRO A 519 -28.34 60.21 -32.72
CA PRO A 519 -28.10 59.59 -31.43
C PRO A 519 -28.36 58.08 -31.45
N SER A 520 -27.69 57.38 -30.54
CA SER A 520 -28.06 56.02 -30.12
C SER A 520 -29.47 56.03 -29.51
N ALA A 521 -30.37 55.23 -30.07
CA ALA A 521 -31.59 54.83 -29.38
C ALA A 521 -31.28 53.64 -28.44
N SER A 522 -31.97 53.63 -27.30
CA SER A 522 -31.85 52.71 -26.16
C SER A 522 -32.24 51.27 -26.45
#